data_AF-A0A7J5FLZ5-F1
#
_entry.id   AF-A0A7J5FLZ5-F1
#
_cell.length_a   1.000
_cell.length_b   1.000
_cell.length_c   1.000
_cell.angle_alpha   90.00
_cell.angle_beta   90.00
_cell.angle_gamma   90.00
#
_symmetry.space_group_name_H-M   'P 1'
#
loop_
_entity.id
_entity.type
_entity.pdbx_description
1 polymer ?
#
loop_
_entity_poly.entity_id
_entity_poly.type
_entity_poly.pdbx_seq_one_letter_code
_entity_poly.pdbx_strand_id
1 'polypeptide(L)'
;MDIKDFFSGMFSNKPKNVLQTPYGNFNLAKGKDIKRVQKMVIDLQRTTDALTRKDIKNWRDAWQYAINVDSPSRQRLYDIYRDAEIDLHLSGCVEQRRGFVMARSFKIVDMKGDENEEAVHFFDQSWFKQLMRYALDSIYWGHSLIELGDLCTDGDGCICYSDVKLIPRKHVIPEYGRVITDLGQDWTTGIDYRQPPFSDWLIEAGRPDDLGLYLKAASQTIPKKNMLAFWDTFGEIFGMPMRIARTT
;
A
#
# COMPACT_ATOMS: atom_id res chain seq x y z
N MET A 1 -67.83 -23.10 -4.14
CA MET A 1 -66.59 -22.35 -3.91
C MET A 1 -66.50 -22.08 -2.43
N ASP A 2 -65.56 -22.76 -1.77
CA ASP A 2 -65.51 -22.82 -0.32
C ASP A 2 -64.95 -21.50 0.23
N ILE A 3 -65.74 -20.79 1.04
CA ILE A 3 -65.37 -19.49 1.64
C ILE A 3 -64.12 -19.64 2.52
N LYS A 4 -63.82 -20.86 2.98
CA LYS A 4 -62.61 -21.19 3.74
C LYS A 4 -61.33 -21.01 2.93
N ASP A 5 -61.36 -21.23 1.61
CA ASP A 5 -60.18 -21.08 0.76
C ASP A 5 -59.86 -19.62 0.46
N PHE A 6 -60.88 -18.73 0.42
CA PHE A 6 -60.69 -17.29 0.19
C PHE A 6 -60.02 -16.59 1.40
N PHE A 7 -60.36 -16.99 2.64
CA PHE A 7 -59.73 -16.44 3.84
C PHE A 7 -58.38 -17.08 4.19
N SER A 8 -58.08 -18.27 3.68
CA SER A 8 -56.78 -18.93 3.88
C SER A 8 -55.62 -18.22 3.14
N GLY A 9 -55.92 -17.51 2.03
CA GLY A 9 -54.95 -16.78 1.23
C GLY A 9 -54.55 -15.41 1.80
N MET A 10 -55.33 -14.85 2.74
CA MET A 10 -55.11 -13.48 3.24
C MET A 10 -54.17 -13.41 4.45
N PHE A 11 -53.94 -14.53 5.14
CA PHE A 11 -53.06 -14.62 6.31
C PHE A 11 -51.90 -15.58 6.04
N SER A 12 -51.03 -15.22 5.10
CA SER A 12 -49.69 -15.81 5.05
C SER A 12 -48.98 -15.45 6.35
N ASN A 13 -48.82 -16.45 7.21
CA ASN A 13 -48.17 -16.36 8.51
C ASN A 13 -46.65 -16.16 8.31
N LYS A 14 -46.24 -15.00 7.78
CA LYS A 14 -44.83 -14.65 7.60
C LYS A 14 -44.24 -14.35 8.98
N PRO A 15 -43.10 -14.97 9.36
CA PRO A 15 -42.62 -14.86 10.72
C PRO A 15 -42.14 -13.42 11.01
N LYS A 16 -42.62 -12.87 12.13
CA LYS A 16 -42.57 -11.46 12.52
C LYS A 16 -41.16 -10.90 12.83
N ASN A 17 -40.10 -11.72 12.74
CA ASN A 17 -38.72 -11.42 13.17
C ASN A 17 -37.65 -12.02 12.22
N VAL A 18 -37.87 -12.00 10.91
CA VAL A 18 -36.97 -12.62 9.92
C VAL A 18 -36.01 -11.59 9.31
N LEU A 19 -34.71 -11.77 9.54
CA LEU A 19 -33.64 -11.18 8.74
C LEU A 19 -33.59 -11.92 7.40
N GLN A 20 -33.74 -11.19 6.30
CA GLN A 20 -33.54 -11.73 4.96
C GLN A 20 -32.15 -11.34 4.50
N THR A 21 -31.32 -12.33 4.19
CA THR A 21 -29.95 -12.10 3.69
C THR A 21 -29.70 -12.95 2.43
N PRO A 22 -28.71 -12.62 1.59
CA PRO A 22 -28.27 -13.49 0.49
C PRO A 22 -27.90 -14.91 0.96
N TYR A 23 -27.51 -15.05 2.23
CA TYR A 23 -27.11 -16.29 2.88
C TYR A 23 -28.27 -17.04 3.57
N GLY A 24 -29.50 -16.55 3.40
CA GLY A 24 -30.74 -17.17 3.87
C GLY A 24 -31.56 -16.29 4.81
N ASN A 25 -32.75 -16.80 5.17
CA ASN A 25 -33.69 -16.15 6.07
C ASN A 25 -33.48 -16.63 7.52
N PHE A 26 -33.26 -15.72 8.48
CA PHE A 26 -33.02 -16.04 9.90
C PHE A 26 -34.10 -15.43 10.79
N ASN A 27 -34.83 -16.24 11.57
CA ASN A 27 -35.78 -15.72 12.56
C ASN A 27 -35.12 -15.58 13.94
N LEU A 28 -34.71 -14.36 14.31
CA LEU A 28 -33.98 -14.12 15.56
C LEU A 28 -34.77 -14.43 16.85
N ALA A 29 -36.10 -14.61 16.77
CA ALA A 29 -36.87 -15.07 17.92
C ALA A 29 -36.80 -16.59 18.15
N LYS A 30 -36.21 -17.35 17.20
CA LYS A 30 -35.99 -18.78 17.35
C LYS A 30 -34.55 -19.04 17.80
N GLY A 31 -34.38 -19.72 18.94
CA GLY A 31 -33.05 -20.08 19.46
C GLY A 31 -32.16 -20.85 18.47
N LYS A 32 -32.74 -21.60 17.52
CA LYS A 32 -32.01 -22.28 16.44
C LYS A 32 -31.36 -21.30 15.45
N ASP A 33 -32.06 -20.23 15.11
CA ASP A 33 -31.57 -19.23 14.16
C ASP A 33 -30.56 -18.29 14.84
N ILE A 34 -30.71 -18.01 16.14
CA ILE A 34 -29.69 -17.33 16.96
C ILE A 34 -28.37 -18.11 16.92
N LYS A 35 -28.42 -19.44 17.13
CA LYS A 35 -27.23 -20.31 17.04
C LYS A 35 -26.60 -20.29 15.64
N ARG A 36 -27.43 -20.22 14.59
CA ARG A 36 -26.95 -20.15 13.20
C ARG A 36 -26.25 -18.83 12.91
N VAL A 37 -26.79 -17.72 13.40
CA VAL A 37 -26.17 -16.38 13.34
C VAL A 37 -24.84 -16.35 14.09
N GLN A 38 -24.81 -16.84 15.34
CA GLN A 38 -23.57 -16.95 16.11
C GLN A 38 -22.50 -17.78 15.37
N LYS A 39 -22.90 -18.90 14.77
CA LYS A 39 -22.00 -19.73 13.98
C LYS A 39 -21.40 -18.96 12.79
N MET A 40 -22.21 -18.21 12.05
CA MET A 40 -21.73 -17.40 10.91
C MET A 40 -20.75 -16.32 11.36
N VAL A 41 -21.01 -15.63 12.48
CA VAL A 41 -20.08 -14.64 13.04
C VAL A 41 -18.75 -15.30 13.45
N ILE A 42 -18.81 -16.48 14.09
CA ILE A 42 -17.61 -17.25 14.45
C ILE A 42 -16.84 -17.68 13.20
N ASP A 43 -17.53 -18.15 12.16
CA ASP A 43 -16.90 -18.58 10.91
C ASP A 43 -16.26 -17.39 10.17
N LEU A 44 -16.91 -16.22 10.18
CA LEU A 44 -16.36 -14.96 9.67
C LEU A 44 -15.10 -14.57 10.43
N GLN A 45 -15.15 -14.56 11.76
CA GLN A 45 -14.00 -14.24 12.62
C GLN A 45 -12.83 -15.20 12.36
N ARG A 46 -13.09 -16.51 12.29
CA ARG A 46 -12.07 -17.51 11.99
C ARG A 46 -11.42 -17.29 10.63
N THR A 47 -12.20 -16.90 9.63
CA THR A 47 -11.70 -16.60 8.28
C THR A 47 -10.78 -15.38 8.32
N THR A 48 -11.19 -14.29 8.97
CA THR A 48 -10.38 -13.08 9.14
C THR A 48 -9.09 -13.34 9.92
N ASP A 49 -9.16 -14.12 11.00
CA ASP A 49 -7.99 -14.52 11.78
C ASP A 49 -7.02 -15.36 10.93
N ALA A 50 -7.53 -16.28 10.11
CA ALA A 50 -6.71 -17.10 9.22
C ALA A 50 -6.00 -16.26 8.14
N LEU A 51 -6.70 -15.31 7.52
CA LEU A 51 -6.13 -14.37 6.54
C LEU A 51 -5.04 -13.51 7.20
N THR A 52 -5.34 -12.94 8.38
CA THR A 52 -4.39 -12.10 9.10
C THR A 52 -3.13 -12.86 9.49
N ARG A 53 -3.26 -14.11 9.97
CA ARG A 53 -2.09 -14.96 10.27
C ARG A 53 -1.28 -15.28 9.03
N LYS A 54 -1.93 -15.55 7.90
CA LYS A 54 -1.26 -15.83 6.61
C LYS A 54 -0.47 -14.62 6.13
N ASP A 55 -1.08 -13.44 6.12
CA ASP A 55 -0.44 -12.22 5.63
C ASP A 55 0.71 -11.77 6.53
N ILE A 56 0.55 -11.86 7.87
CA ILE A 56 1.63 -11.58 8.81
C ILE A 56 2.79 -12.58 8.63
N LYS A 57 2.47 -13.87 8.38
CA LYS A 57 3.51 -14.86 8.06
C LYS A 57 4.24 -14.48 6.78
N ASN A 58 3.53 -14.15 5.71
CA ASN A 58 4.12 -13.72 4.44
C ASN A 58 5.02 -12.48 4.64
N TRP A 59 4.60 -11.53 5.47
CA TRP A 59 5.42 -10.36 5.83
C TRP A 59 6.70 -10.74 6.59
N ARG A 60 6.61 -11.64 7.59
CA ARG A 60 7.81 -12.13 8.29
C ARG A 60 8.75 -12.88 7.35
N ASP A 61 8.22 -13.77 6.52
CA ASP A 61 9.01 -14.54 5.57
C ASP A 61 9.70 -13.58 4.59
N ALA A 62 8.98 -12.60 4.03
CA ALA A 62 9.54 -11.57 3.14
C ALA A 62 10.63 -10.73 3.81
N TRP A 63 10.45 -10.38 5.09
CA TRP A 63 11.49 -9.68 5.86
C TRP A 63 12.74 -10.56 6.04
N GLN A 64 12.59 -11.85 6.35
CA GLN A 64 13.73 -12.77 6.45
C GLN A 64 14.48 -12.93 5.12
N TYR A 65 13.76 -12.97 3.98
CA TYR A 65 14.38 -12.97 2.66
C TYR A 65 15.14 -11.67 2.35
N ALA A 66 14.64 -10.52 2.82
CA ALA A 66 15.29 -9.23 2.58
C ALA A 66 16.60 -9.07 3.36
N ILE A 67 16.70 -9.62 4.57
CA ILE A 67 17.91 -9.56 5.41
C ILE A 67 18.92 -10.69 5.12
N ASN A 68 18.59 -11.61 4.21
CA ASN A 68 19.47 -12.71 3.87
C ASN A 68 20.74 -12.18 3.19
N VAL A 69 21.91 -12.46 3.76
CA VAL A 69 23.20 -11.98 3.27
C VAL A 69 23.60 -12.68 1.96
N ASP A 70 23.31 -13.98 1.83
CA ASP A 70 23.77 -14.79 0.69
C ASP A 70 23.02 -14.42 -0.60
N SER A 71 21.70 -14.23 -0.48
CA SER A 71 20.84 -13.83 -1.59
C SER A 71 19.73 -12.89 -1.08
N PRO A 72 20.03 -11.58 -0.94
CA PRO A 72 19.06 -10.60 -0.48
C PRO A 72 17.99 -10.39 -1.54
N SER A 73 16.73 -10.56 -1.16
CA SER A 73 15.60 -10.30 -2.06
C SER A 73 14.51 -9.48 -1.38
N ARG A 74 14.37 -8.24 -1.85
CA ARG A 74 13.36 -7.29 -1.37
C ARG A 74 12.06 -7.34 -2.18
N GLN A 75 11.97 -8.17 -3.21
CA GLN A 75 10.84 -8.18 -4.15
C GLN A 75 9.49 -8.40 -3.44
N ARG A 76 9.41 -9.46 -2.62
CA ARG A 76 8.21 -9.79 -1.83
C ARG A 76 7.88 -8.69 -0.83
N LEU A 77 8.90 -8.05 -0.26
CA LEU A 77 8.74 -6.98 0.70
C LEU A 77 8.13 -5.74 0.03
N TYR A 78 8.61 -5.37 -1.16
CA TYR A 78 8.07 -4.27 -1.93
C TYR A 78 6.63 -4.51 -2.41
N ASP A 79 6.24 -5.75 -2.68
CA ASP A 79 4.84 -6.10 -2.95
C ASP A 79 3.94 -5.81 -1.74
N ILE A 80 4.41 -6.15 -0.54
CA ILE A 80 3.69 -5.85 0.70
C ILE A 80 3.65 -4.35 0.97
N TYR A 81 4.72 -3.61 0.65
CA TYR A 81 4.74 -2.15 0.81
C TYR A 81 3.76 -1.46 -0.10
N ARG A 82 3.63 -1.93 -1.34
CA ARG A 82 2.64 -1.40 -2.28
C ARG A 82 1.22 -1.61 -1.75
N ASP A 83 0.94 -2.74 -1.10
CA ASP A 83 -0.36 -2.98 -0.45
C ASP A 83 -0.54 -2.10 0.80
N ALA A 84 0.51 -1.90 1.59
CA ALA A 84 0.47 -1.05 2.77
C ALA A 84 0.26 0.43 2.42
N GLU A 85 0.88 0.92 1.34
CA GLU A 85 0.77 2.30 0.85
C GLU A 85 -0.68 2.69 0.48
N ILE A 86 -1.50 1.72 0.08
CA ILE A 86 -2.91 1.93 -0.27
C ILE A 86 -3.76 2.25 0.99
N ASP A 87 -3.25 2.00 2.21
CA ASP A 87 -3.98 2.36 3.42
C ASP A 87 -4.25 3.87 3.48
N LEU A 88 -5.53 4.23 3.60
CA LEU A 88 -6.00 5.63 3.56
C LEU A 88 -5.39 6.52 4.64
N HIS A 89 -5.10 5.95 5.82
CA HIS A 89 -4.52 6.74 6.91
C HIS A 89 -3.01 6.89 6.72
N LEU A 90 -2.33 5.79 6.40
CA LEU A 90 -0.89 5.81 6.13
C LEU A 90 -0.55 6.73 4.95
N SER A 91 -1.24 6.59 3.83
CA SER A 91 -1.08 7.48 2.66
C SER A 91 -1.27 8.93 3.06
N GLY A 92 -2.34 9.29 3.76
CA GLY A 92 -2.56 10.65 4.24
C GLY A 92 -1.39 11.22 5.07
N CYS A 93 -0.83 10.42 5.98
CA CYS A 93 0.34 10.84 6.79
C CYS A 93 1.62 10.98 5.95
N VAL A 94 1.87 10.06 5.01
CA VAL A 94 3.03 10.10 4.11
C VAL A 94 2.96 11.34 3.21
N GLU A 95 1.79 11.58 2.60
CA GLU A 95 1.51 12.74 1.76
C GLU A 95 1.71 14.05 2.51
N GLN A 96 1.20 14.14 3.74
CA GLN A 96 1.35 15.33 4.57
C GLN A 96 2.82 15.62 4.88
N ARG A 97 3.59 14.60 5.28
CA ARG A 97 5.03 14.75 5.55
C ARG A 97 5.78 15.17 4.30
N ARG A 98 5.50 14.54 3.17
CA ARG A 98 6.12 14.88 1.89
C ARG A 98 5.79 16.31 1.48
N GLY A 99 4.51 16.70 1.58
CA GLY A 99 4.06 18.06 1.27
C GLY A 99 4.77 19.11 2.13
N PHE A 100 4.92 18.88 3.44
CA PHE A 100 5.64 19.81 4.31
C PHE A 100 7.12 19.95 3.98
N VAL A 101 7.78 18.88 3.57
CA VAL A 101 9.20 18.94 3.18
C VAL A 101 9.34 19.64 1.82
N MET A 102 8.52 19.26 0.84
CA MET A 102 8.56 19.84 -0.52
C MET A 102 8.12 21.31 -0.56
N ALA A 103 7.36 21.78 0.43
CA ALA A 103 6.96 23.18 0.54
C ALA A 103 8.04 24.10 1.13
N ARG A 104 9.17 23.56 1.61
CA ARG A 104 10.27 24.38 2.13
C ARG A 104 11.06 24.98 0.97
N SER A 105 11.33 26.28 1.06
CA SER A 105 12.32 26.91 0.19
C SER A 105 13.72 26.44 0.55
N PHE A 106 14.59 26.37 -0.46
CA PHE A 106 16.00 26.08 -0.30
C PHE A 106 16.82 27.27 -0.80
N LYS A 107 18.08 27.33 -0.36
CA LYS A 107 19.06 28.34 -0.78
C LYS A 107 20.38 27.63 -1.03
N ILE A 108 21.11 28.07 -2.03
CA ILE A 108 22.46 27.58 -2.30
C ILE A 108 23.43 28.69 -1.93
N VAL A 109 24.29 28.40 -0.96
CA VAL A 109 25.27 29.35 -0.44
C VAL A 109 26.67 28.92 -0.88
N ASP A 110 27.51 29.91 -1.15
CA ASP A 110 28.92 29.69 -1.41
C ASP A 110 29.71 29.41 -0.10
N MET A 111 31.04 29.29 -0.20
CA MET A 111 31.89 29.10 0.98
C MET A 111 31.89 30.29 1.96
N LYS A 112 31.46 31.48 1.52
CA LYS A 112 31.39 32.70 2.32
C LYS A 112 30.02 32.90 2.97
N GLY A 113 29.02 32.13 2.55
CA GLY A 113 27.64 32.22 3.02
C GLY A 113 26.75 33.13 2.17
N ASP A 114 27.26 33.64 1.05
CA ASP A 114 26.51 34.46 0.12
C ASP A 114 25.66 33.57 -0.80
N GLU A 115 24.42 33.98 -1.06
CA GLU A 115 23.48 33.23 -1.87
C GLU A 115 23.83 33.33 -3.36
N ASN A 116 23.85 32.19 -4.04
CA ASN A 116 24.11 32.11 -5.48
C ASN A 116 22.79 31.94 -6.24
N GLU A 117 22.23 33.05 -6.72
CA GLU A 117 20.95 33.08 -7.44
C GLU A 117 20.98 32.27 -8.74
N GLU A 118 22.10 32.29 -9.48
CA GLU A 118 22.25 31.51 -10.71
C GLU A 118 22.21 30.00 -10.42
N ALA A 119 22.89 29.55 -9.36
CA ALA A 119 22.84 28.16 -8.92
C ALA A 119 21.41 27.78 -8.52
N VAL A 120 20.72 28.60 -7.73
CA VAL A 120 19.34 28.35 -7.33
C VAL A 120 18.42 28.19 -8.55
N HIS A 121 18.63 28.99 -9.60
CA HIS A 121 17.85 28.89 -10.84
C HIS A 121 18.00 27.52 -11.54
N PHE A 122 19.20 26.93 -11.59
CA PHE A 122 19.39 25.57 -12.15
C PHE A 122 18.60 24.50 -11.39
N PHE A 123 18.46 24.66 -10.07
CA PHE A 123 17.76 23.70 -9.22
C PHE A 123 16.27 24.00 -9.05
N ASP A 124 15.78 25.22 -9.29
CA ASP A 124 14.34 25.52 -9.24
C ASP A 124 13.58 25.07 -10.51
N GLN A 125 13.88 23.85 -10.96
CA GLN A 125 13.30 23.22 -12.14
C GLN A 125 12.54 21.95 -11.78
N SER A 126 11.74 21.46 -12.73
CA SER A 126 10.87 20.27 -12.54
C SER A 126 11.67 19.01 -12.20
N TRP A 127 12.81 18.80 -12.86
CA TRP A 127 13.67 17.64 -12.66
C TRP A 127 14.16 17.53 -11.21
N PHE A 128 14.54 18.65 -10.59
CA PHE A 128 15.04 18.65 -9.22
C PHE A 128 13.95 18.37 -8.19
N LYS A 129 12.75 18.93 -8.40
CA LYS A 129 11.57 18.63 -7.57
C LYS A 129 11.22 17.14 -7.65
N GLN A 130 11.36 16.53 -8.83
CA GLN A 130 11.15 15.09 -9.03
C GLN A 130 12.25 14.24 -8.37
N LEU A 131 13.52 14.63 -8.52
CA LEU A 131 14.66 14.01 -7.84
C LEU A 131 14.44 13.99 -6.33
N MET A 132 14.05 15.14 -5.76
CA MET A 132 13.82 15.28 -4.33
C MET A 132 12.65 14.42 -3.84
N ARG A 133 11.60 14.29 -4.65
CA ARG A 133 10.49 13.38 -4.35
C ARG A 133 10.96 11.93 -4.24
N TYR A 134 11.73 11.44 -5.20
CA TYR A 134 12.26 10.07 -5.13
C TYR A 134 13.26 9.86 -4.00
N ALA A 135 14.09 10.87 -3.72
CA ALA A 135 14.99 10.83 -2.58
C ALA A 135 14.22 10.74 -1.25
N LEU A 136 13.12 11.48 -1.10
CA LEU A 136 12.25 11.39 0.08
C LEU A 136 11.53 10.04 0.17
N ASP A 137 11.11 9.47 -0.96
CA ASP A 137 10.48 8.16 -0.99
C ASP A 137 11.42 7.06 -0.48
N SER A 138 12.74 7.22 -0.60
CA SER A 138 13.72 6.28 -0.03
C SER A 138 13.53 6.06 1.48
N ILE A 139 13.01 7.04 2.23
CA ILE A 139 12.77 6.90 3.68
C ILE A 139 11.67 5.86 3.95
N TYR A 140 10.67 5.78 3.08
CA TYR A 140 9.53 4.86 3.25
C TYR A 140 9.82 3.48 2.68
N TRP A 141 10.49 3.45 1.53
CA TRP A 141 10.82 2.24 0.78
C TRP A 141 12.18 1.62 1.17
N GLY A 142 13.04 2.35 1.87
CA GLY A 142 14.39 1.97 2.29
C GLY A 142 15.48 2.47 1.34
N HIS A 143 15.29 2.25 0.04
CA HIS A 143 16.24 2.62 -1.00
C HIS A 143 15.56 3.14 -2.26
N SER A 144 16.22 4.05 -2.97
CA SER A 144 15.81 4.50 -4.30
C SER A 144 17.04 4.75 -5.18
N LEU A 145 17.06 4.09 -6.34
CA LEU A 145 18.04 4.33 -7.39
C LEU A 145 17.40 5.18 -8.48
N ILE A 146 17.96 6.37 -8.69
CA ILE A 146 17.35 7.42 -9.50
C ILE A 146 18.24 7.66 -10.71
N GLU A 147 17.67 7.59 -11.90
CA GLU A 147 18.32 7.84 -13.17
C GLU A 147 18.04 9.27 -13.65
N LEU A 148 19.12 9.98 -13.98
CA LEU A 148 19.07 11.27 -14.64
C LEU A 148 18.98 11.04 -16.15
N GLY A 149 18.04 11.72 -16.81
CA GLY A 149 17.90 11.70 -18.26
C GLY A 149 18.99 12.48 -18.98
N ASP A 150 18.80 12.70 -20.27
CA ASP A 150 19.75 13.44 -21.09
C ASP A 150 19.77 14.93 -20.74
N LEU A 151 20.90 15.59 -21.02
CA LEU A 151 21.01 17.04 -20.91
C LEU A 151 20.24 17.72 -22.05
N CYS A 152 19.33 18.61 -21.67
CA CYS A 152 18.61 19.48 -22.59
C CYS A 152 18.74 20.94 -22.17
N THR A 153 18.22 21.83 -23.01
CA THR A 153 18.17 23.27 -22.73
C THR A 153 16.72 23.67 -22.55
N ASP A 154 16.40 24.30 -21.42
CA ASP A 154 15.07 24.84 -21.16
C ASP A 154 14.81 26.11 -22.01
N GLY A 155 13.57 26.59 -22.04
CA GLY A 155 13.17 27.80 -22.77
C GLY A 155 13.98 29.05 -22.37
N ASP A 156 14.52 29.08 -21.16
CA ASP A 156 15.35 30.17 -20.62
C ASP A 156 16.85 30.02 -20.95
N GLY A 157 17.24 29.00 -21.73
CA GLY A 157 18.63 28.79 -22.16
C GLY A 157 19.54 28.06 -21.16
N CYS A 158 19.02 27.70 -19.98
CA CYS A 158 19.76 26.95 -18.97
C CYS A 158 19.79 25.43 -19.26
N ILE A 159 20.91 24.80 -18.92
CA ILE A 159 21.06 23.34 -19.01
C ILE A 159 20.21 22.69 -17.93
N CYS A 160 19.41 21.69 -18.32
CA CYS A 160 18.55 20.91 -17.44
C CYS A 160 18.54 19.43 -17.85
N TYR A 161 17.98 18.58 -17.00
CA TYR A 161 17.74 17.18 -17.34
C TYR A 161 16.36 17.01 -17.98
N SER A 162 16.27 16.22 -19.05
CA SER A 162 15.00 15.93 -19.75
C SER A 162 13.95 15.34 -18.81
N ASP A 163 14.40 14.44 -17.95
CA ASP A 163 13.58 13.73 -17.00
C ASP A 163 14.43 13.12 -15.88
N VAL A 164 13.75 12.70 -14.82
CA VAL A 164 14.34 11.95 -13.71
C VAL A 164 13.44 10.76 -13.48
N LYS A 165 14.01 9.56 -13.55
CA LYS A 165 13.27 8.29 -13.44
C LYS A 165 13.74 7.51 -12.22
N LEU A 166 12.81 6.78 -11.61
CA LEU A 166 13.15 5.81 -10.58
C LEU A 166 13.34 4.44 -11.25
N ILE A 167 14.51 3.84 -11.09
CA ILE A 167 14.73 2.46 -11.52
C ILE A 167 13.82 1.56 -10.67
N PRO A 168 13.07 0.61 -11.29
CA PRO A 168 12.16 -0.26 -10.55
C PRO A 168 12.84 -0.92 -9.35
N ARG A 169 12.39 -0.57 -8.14
CA ARG A 169 13.05 -0.99 -6.88
C ARG A 169 13.25 -2.51 -6.77
N LYS A 170 12.35 -3.30 -7.38
CA LYS A 170 12.43 -4.77 -7.40
C LYS A 170 13.65 -5.32 -8.16
N HIS A 171 14.20 -4.54 -9.07
CA HIS A 171 15.37 -4.89 -9.89
C HIS A 171 16.67 -4.41 -9.27
N VAL A 172 16.62 -3.62 -8.20
CA VAL A 172 17.80 -3.05 -7.57
C VAL A 172 18.15 -3.87 -6.33
N ILE A 173 19.39 -4.31 -6.26
CA ILE A 173 19.99 -4.99 -5.10
C ILE A 173 21.05 -4.03 -4.53
N PRO A 174 20.63 -3.15 -3.61
CA PRO A 174 21.46 -2.04 -3.18
C PRO A 174 22.66 -2.47 -2.32
N GLU A 175 22.56 -3.59 -1.59
CA GLU A 175 23.62 -4.16 -0.77
C GLU A 175 24.90 -4.39 -1.58
N TYR A 176 24.74 -4.88 -2.82
CA TYR A 176 25.84 -5.18 -3.73
C TYR A 176 26.04 -4.13 -4.83
N GLY A 177 25.20 -3.09 -4.90
CA GLY A 177 25.26 -2.09 -5.96
C GLY A 177 24.93 -2.66 -7.34
N ARG A 178 23.95 -3.57 -7.42
CA ARG A 178 23.61 -4.32 -8.64
C ARG A 178 22.19 -4.05 -9.12
N VAL A 179 21.99 -4.01 -10.43
CA VAL A 179 20.66 -4.06 -11.07
C VAL A 179 20.51 -5.36 -11.84
N ILE A 180 19.43 -6.10 -11.58
CA ILE A 180 19.08 -7.33 -12.31
C ILE A 180 18.10 -7.01 -13.46
N THR A 181 18.21 -7.74 -14.57
CA THR A 181 17.31 -7.54 -15.72
C THR A 181 15.99 -8.25 -15.49
N ASP A 182 16.04 -9.46 -14.93
CA ASP A 182 14.89 -10.33 -14.76
C ASP A 182 14.65 -10.66 -13.30
N LEU A 183 13.38 -10.64 -12.89
CA LEU A 183 12.98 -10.99 -11.53
C LEU A 183 13.31 -12.45 -11.24
N GLY A 184 14.16 -12.68 -10.23
CA GLY A 184 14.58 -14.01 -9.79
C GLY A 184 16.04 -14.34 -10.09
N GLN A 185 16.71 -13.47 -10.85
CA GLN A 185 18.16 -13.46 -10.95
C GLN A 185 18.80 -13.04 -9.63
N ASP A 186 20.02 -13.52 -9.42
CA ASP A 186 20.83 -13.19 -8.25
C ASP A 186 21.76 -12.00 -8.55
N TRP A 187 22.28 -11.38 -7.48
CA TRP A 187 23.16 -10.21 -7.59
C TRP A 187 24.42 -10.48 -8.42
N THR A 188 24.88 -11.73 -8.47
CA THR A 188 26.04 -12.18 -9.26
C THR A 188 25.87 -11.98 -10.77
N THR A 189 24.65 -12.02 -11.28
CA THR A 189 24.32 -11.76 -12.69
C THR A 189 23.95 -10.31 -12.98
N GLY A 190 23.86 -9.47 -11.94
CA GLY A 190 23.45 -8.09 -12.06
C GLY A 190 24.53 -7.16 -12.61
N ILE A 191 24.09 -6.09 -13.27
CA ILE A 191 24.93 -5.02 -13.79
C ILE A 191 25.39 -4.16 -12.61
N ASP A 192 26.70 -3.90 -12.51
CA ASP A 192 27.26 -2.97 -11.51
C ASP A 192 26.93 -1.54 -11.90
N TYR A 193 26.09 -0.88 -11.10
CA TYR A 193 25.67 0.49 -11.38
C TYR A 193 26.56 1.54 -10.70
N ARG A 194 27.47 1.11 -9.80
CA ARG A 194 28.40 2.01 -9.11
C ARG A 194 29.68 2.26 -9.91
N GLN A 195 29.85 1.59 -11.05
CA GLN A 195 30.98 1.75 -11.94
C GLN A 195 30.62 2.58 -13.17
N PRO A 196 31.60 3.28 -13.77
CA PRO A 196 31.42 3.91 -15.08
C PRO A 196 31.00 2.87 -16.13
N PRO A 197 30.10 3.20 -17.07
CA PRO A 197 29.57 4.54 -17.36
C PRO A 197 28.31 4.94 -16.57
N PHE A 198 27.77 4.06 -15.71
CA PHE A 198 26.47 4.27 -15.06
C PHE A 198 26.54 5.21 -13.84
N SER A 199 27.68 5.21 -13.13
CA SER A 199 27.90 6.04 -11.93
C SER A 199 27.64 7.53 -12.13
N ASP A 200 27.78 8.01 -13.37
CA ASP A 200 27.69 9.44 -13.69
C ASP A 200 26.24 9.91 -13.85
N TRP A 201 25.31 8.99 -14.07
CA TRP A 201 23.89 9.27 -14.35
C TRP A 201 22.95 8.77 -13.26
N LEU A 202 23.45 8.01 -12.30
CA LEU A 202 22.65 7.38 -11.26
C LEU A 202 22.91 8.00 -9.88
N ILE A 203 21.83 8.37 -9.21
CA ILE A 203 21.84 8.88 -7.83
C ILE A 203 21.25 7.81 -6.92
N GLU A 204 22.03 7.40 -5.93
CA GLU A 204 21.63 6.47 -4.89
C GLU A 204 21.10 7.22 -3.66
N ALA A 205 19.84 7.02 -3.29
CA ALA A 205 19.21 7.64 -2.14
C ALA A 205 18.77 6.60 -1.10
N GLY A 206 19.04 6.88 0.17
CA GLY A 206 18.85 5.94 1.28
C GLY A 206 20.09 5.09 1.54
N ARG A 207 20.01 4.18 2.52
CA ARG A 207 21.14 3.28 2.83
C ARG A 207 20.92 1.92 2.17
N PRO A 208 22.01 1.24 1.75
CA PRO A 208 21.90 -0.08 1.16
C PRO A 208 21.22 -1.12 2.03
N ASP A 209 21.34 -1.02 3.36
CA ASP A 209 20.79 -1.94 4.35
C ASP A 209 19.41 -1.52 4.90
N ASP A 210 18.95 -0.32 4.56
CA ASP A 210 17.67 0.19 5.07
C ASP A 210 16.50 -0.47 4.33
N LEU A 211 15.54 -1.00 5.10
CA LEU A 211 14.31 -1.62 4.61
C LEU A 211 13.13 -0.64 4.60
N GLY A 212 13.30 0.58 5.13
CA GLY A 212 12.30 1.64 5.09
C GLY A 212 11.20 1.53 6.15
N LEU A 213 10.50 2.65 6.34
CA LEU A 213 9.43 2.77 7.34
C LEU A 213 8.22 1.89 7.05
N TYR A 214 7.98 1.52 5.78
CA TYR A 214 6.88 0.63 5.42
C TYR A 214 7.03 -0.78 6.01
N LEU A 215 8.24 -1.23 6.37
CA LEU A 215 8.45 -2.48 7.10
C LEU A 215 7.61 -2.52 8.37
N LYS A 216 7.71 -1.43 9.14
CA LYS A 216 7.04 -1.28 10.42
C LYS A 216 5.55 -1.00 10.22
N ALA A 217 5.20 -0.15 9.25
CA ALA A 217 3.82 0.22 8.98
C ALA A 217 2.98 -0.98 8.51
N ALA A 218 3.55 -1.87 7.69
CA ALA A 218 2.89 -3.07 7.18
C ALA A 218 2.30 -3.96 8.29
N SER A 219 2.98 -4.03 9.46
CA SER A 219 2.49 -4.80 10.61
C SER A 219 1.13 -4.33 11.15
N GLN A 220 0.78 -3.06 10.90
CA GLN A 220 -0.49 -2.45 11.32
C GLN A 220 -1.51 -2.38 10.19
N THR A 221 -1.06 -2.13 8.95
CA THR A 221 -1.97 -2.04 7.79
C THR A 221 -2.56 -3.41 7.44
N ILE A 222 -1.81 -4.50 7.59
CA ILE A 222 -2.29 -5.87 7.30
C ILE A 222 -3.52 -6.23 8.16
N PRO A 223 -3.48 -6.17 9.52
CA PRO A 223 -4.66 -6.43 10.33
C PRO A 223 -5.81 -5.46 10.04
N LYS A 224 -5.50 -4.18 9.81
CA LYS A 224 -6.52 -3.16 9.51
C LYS A 224 -7.29 -3.49 8.23
N LYS A 225 -6.59 -3.90 7.16
CA LYS A 225 -7.19 -4.34 5.90
C LYS A 225 -8.12 -5.54 6.09
N ASN A 226 -7.65 -6.56 6.81
CA ASN A 226 -8.45 -7.76 7.07
C ASN A 226 -9.67 -7.48 7.98
N MET A 227 -9.54 -6.54 8.92
CA MET A 227 -10.65 -6.07 9.74
C MET A 227 -11.69 -5.28 8.92
N LEU A 228 -11.25 -4.44 7.98
CA LEU A 228 -12.18 -3.74 7.08
C LEU A 228 -12.98 -4.73 6.22
N ALA A 229 -12.32 -5.76 5.68
CA ALA A 229 -13.02 -6.82 4.94
C ALA A 229 -14.03 -7.60 5.80
N PHE A 230 -13.69 -7.85 7.07
CA PHE A 230 -14.63 -8.42 8.04
C PHE A 230 -15.86 -7.53 8.23
N TRP A 231 -15.66 -6.22 8.43
CA TRP A 231 -16.76 -5.28 8.65
C TRP A 231 -17.65 -5.10 7.43
N ASP A 232 -17.10 -5.12 6.22
CA ASP A 232 -17.89 -5.08 4.99
C ASP A 232 -18.82 -6.29 4.90
N THR A 233 -18.28 -7.49 5.12
CA THR A 233 -19.07 -8.73 5.06
C THR A 233 -20.07 -8.82 6.22
N PHE A 234 -19.67 -8.38 7.41
CA PHE A 234 -20.56 -8.30 8.56
C PHE A 234 -21.72 -7.32 8.30
N GLY A 235 -21.41 -6.15 7.73
CA GLY A 235 -22.40 -5.15 7.33
C GLY A 235 -23.37 -5.66 6.26
N GLU A 236 -22.90 -6.46 5.30
CA GLU A 236 -23.77 -7.10 4.32
C GLU A 236 -24.76 -8.08 4.97
N ILE A 237 -24.28 -8.88 5.93
CA ILE A 237 -25.12 -9.89 6.61
C ILE A 237 -26.13 -9.23 7.56
N PHE A 238 -25.72 -8.19 8.30
CA PHE A 238 -26.49 -7.64 9.42
C PHE A 238 -27.06 -6.23 9.19
N GLY A 239 -26.65 -5.53 8.15
CA GLY A 239 -27.12 -4.18 7.81
C GLY A 239 -28.48 -4.14 7.12
N MET A 240 -29.04 -5.29 6.75
CA MET A 240 -30.35 -5.36 6.09
C MET A 240 -31.50 -5.07 7.08
N PRO A 241 -32.44 -4.17 6.73
CA PRO A 241 -33.50 -3.77 7.64
C PRO A 241 -34.45 -4.92 7.94
N MET A 242 -34.73 -5.14 9.23
CA MET A 242 -35.77 -6.06 9.66
C MET A 242 -37.14 -5.55 9.19
N ARG A 243 -37.82 -6.30 8.32
CA ARG A 243 -39.20 -5.97 7.93
C ARG A 243 -40.16 -6.45 9.00
N ILE A 244 -40.63 -5.51 9.83
CA ILE A 244 -41.65 -5.75 10.85
C ILE A 244 -43.00 -5.30 10.28
N ALA A 245 -43.84 -6.25 9.85
CA ALA A 245 -45.21 -5.94 9.47
C ALA A 245 -46.08 -5.80 10.74
N ARG A 246 -46.66 -4.61 10.97
CA ARG A 246 -47.69 -4.41 11.98
C ARG A 246 -49.07 -4.60 11.34
N THR A 247 -49.81 -5.60 11.79
CA THR A 247 -51.22 -5.79 11.45
C THR A 247 -52.08 -5.19 12.57
N THR A 248 -52.89 -4.19 12.24
CA THR A 248 -54.06 -3.75 13.02
C THR A 248 -55.23 -4.71 12.84
#